data_AF-A0A067NFD4-F1
#
_entry.id   AF-A0A067NFD4-F1
#
_cell.length_a   1.000
_cell.length_b   1.000
_cell.length_c   1.000
_cell.angle_alpha   90.00
_cell.angle_beta   90.00
_cell.angle_gamma   90.00
#
_symmetry.space_group_name_H-M   'P 1'
#
loop_
_entity.id
_entity.type
_entity.pdbx_description
1 polymer ?
#
loop_
_entity_poly.entity_id
_entity_poly.type
_entity_poly.pdbx_seq_one_letter_code
_entity_poly.pdbx_strand_id
1 'polypeptide(L)'
;MFASLRLGAVLFFAFISQASAQGSLTNVTVDDASPSVRYLNGWSPGPSLYIQLDTSKLFNGTWHDTTHYTQDINTKEMHVNFTGVAVYLYAVIANQPSGKPFDAFADYEFLLDDVVVGEYRHEVEDTTDFFYNVPIYVNTTLPDKEHRFSVLIDSTEKPFSYYF
;
A
#
# COMPACT_ATOMS: atom_id res chain seq x y z
N MET A 1 -31.67 -0.77 -79.66
CA MET A 1 -30.50 -1.42 -79.05
C MET A 1 -29.97 -0.47 -77.97
N PHE A 2 -30.32 -0.69 -76.71
CA PHE A 2 -29.87 0.16 -75.60
C PHE A 2 -28.87 -0.62 -74.75
N ALA A 3 -27.63 -0.13 -74.68
CA ALA A 3 -26.59 -0.71 -73.83
C ALA A 3 -26.75 -0.18 -72.40
N SER A 4 -26.93 -1.10 -71.45
CA SER A 4 -26.92 -0.80 -70.00
C SER A 4 -25.48 -0.91 -69.49
N LEU A 5 -24.89 0.22 -69.09
CA LEU A 5 -23.62 0.24 -68.35
C LEU A 5 -23.94 0.06 -66.86
N ARG A 6 -23.47 -1.03 -66.23
CA ARG A 6 -23.50 -1.19 -64.78
C ARG A 6 -22.15 -0.76 -64.21
N LEU A 7 -22.11 0.36 -63.49
CA LEU A 7 -20.98 0.72 -62.62
C LEU A 7 -20.97 -0.22 -61.43
N GLY A 8 -19.96 -1.10 -61.34
CA GLY A 8 -19.69 -1.89 -60.15
C GLY A 8 -18.94 -1.02 -59.13
N ALA A 9 -19.52 -0.81 -57.95
CA ALA A 9 -18.85 -0.15 -56.84
C ALA A 9 -17.84 -1.13 -56.20
N VAL A 10 -16.57 -0.76 -56.17
CA VAL A 10 -15.51 -1.49 -55.46
C VAL A 10 -15.47 -0.96 -54.02
N LEU A 11 -15.87 -1.79 -53.06
CA LEU A 11 -15.74 -1.50 -51.63
C LEU A 11 -14.30 -1.79 -51.18
N PHE A 12 -13.55 -0.74 -50.82
CA PHE A 12 -12.27 -0.87 -50.14
C PHE A 12 -12.51 -1.07 -48.63
N PHE A 13 -12.26 -2.28 -48.12
CA PHE A 13 -12.13 -2.50 -46.68
C PHE A 13 -10.72 -2.11 -46.25
N ALA A 14 -10.59 -0.99 -45.54
CA ALA A 14 -9.35 -0.63 -44.86
C ALA A 14 -9.19 -1.53 -43.63
N PHE A 15 -8.24 -2.47 -43.67
CA PHE A 15 -7.80 -3.18 -42.47
C PHE A 15 -6.98 -2.21 -41.61
N ILE A 16 -7.59 -1.68 -40.56
CA ILE A 16 -6.86 -0.96 -39.51
C ILE A 16 -6.15 -2.02 -38.68
N SER A 17 -4.84 -2.15 -38.85
CA SER A 17 -4.00 -2.94 -37.94
C SER A 17 -3.98 -2.23 -36.59
N GLN A 18 -4.65 -2.77 -35.58
CA GLN A 18 -4.47 -2.35 -34.20
C GLN A 18 -3.07 -2.80 -33.76
N ALA A 19 -2.12 -1.87 -33.73
CA ALA A 19 -0.87 -2.08 -33.04
C ALA A 19 -1.17 -2.11 -31.53
N SER A 20 -1.04 -3.28 -30.90
CA SER A 20 -1.04 -3.39 -29.45
C SER A 20 0.30 -2.88 -28.94
N ALA A 21 0.29 -1.76 -28.20
CA ALA A 21 1.43 -1.38 -27.39
C ALA A 21 1.51 -2.37 -26.21
N GLN A 22 2.56 -3.21 -26.17
CA GLN A 22 2.86 -4.01 -25.00
C GLN A 22 3.58 -3.14 -23.97
N GLY A 23 2.88 -2.76 -22.90
CA GLY A 23 3.50 -2.18 -21.71
C GLY A 23 4.34 -3.25 -20.99
N SER A 24 5.59 -2.94 -20.65
CA SER A 24 6.41 -3.78 -19.77
C SER A 24 6.00 -3.50 -18.32
N LEU A 25 5.71 -4.54 -17.54
CA LEU A 25 5.52 -4.39 -16.10
C LEU A 25 6.87 -4.10 -15.44
N THR A 26 6.90 -3.08 -14.57
CA THR A 26 8.08 -2.70 -13.79
C THR A 26 7.72 -2.67 -12.32
N ASN A 27 8.52 -3.31 -11.48
CA ASN A 27 8.37 -3.21 -10.03
C ASN A 27 9.12 -1.98 -9.51
N VAL A 28 8.44 -1.16 -8.71
CA VAL A 28 9.02 -0.02 -8.00
C VAL A 28 8.86 -0.26 -6.51
N THR A 29 9.96 -0.24 -5.77
CA THR A 29 9.94 -0.30 -4.31
C THR A 29 10.05 1.12 -3.77
N VAL A 30 9.11 1.49 -2.90
CA VAL A 30 9.07 2.79 -2.23
C VAL A 30 9.44 2.59 -0.77
N ASP A 31 10.47 3.32 -0.35
CA ASP A 31 10.95 3.36 1.04
C ASP A 31 10.06 4.24 1.92
N ASP A 32 9.96 3.94 3.21
CA ASP A 32 9.20 4.74 4.19
C ASP A 32 9.71 6.19 4.29
N ALA A 33 11.02 6.40 4.12
CA ALA A 33 11.62 7.73 4.13
C ALA A 33 11.54 8.45 2.77
N SER A 34 10.90 7.83 1.77
CA SER A 34 10.71 8.46 0.46
C SER A 34 9.80 9.69 0.56
N PRO A 35 10.11 10.80 -0.14
CA PRO A 35 9.24 11.98 -0.18
C PRO A 35 7.89 11.72 -0.89
N SER A 36 7.72 10.57 -1.54
CA SER A 36 6.44 10.14 -2.11
C SER A 36 5.46 9.62 -1.07
N VAL A 37 5.94 9.25 0.13
CA VAL A 37 5.09 8.85 1.26
C VAL A 37 4.67 10.08 2.03
N ARG A 38 3.36 10.21 2.28
CA ARG A 38 2.81 11.31 3.08
C ARG A 38 2.22 10.79 4.37
N TYR A 39 2.67 11.36 5.48
CA TYR A 39 2.21 11.02 6.82
C TYR A 39 1.38 12.14 7.42
N LEU A 40 0.30 11.78 8.12
CA LEU A 40 -0.55 12.71 8.85
C LEU A 40 -0.75 12.24 10.30
N ASN A 41 -0.89 13.21 11.21
CA ASN A 41 -1.35 12.99 12.60
C ASN A 41 -0.41 12.16 13.51
N GLY A 42 0.91 12.34 13.36
CA GLY A 42 1.88 11.95 14.39
C GLY A 42 2.67 10.68 14.10
N TRP A 43 3.14 10.54 12.87
CA TRP A 43 4.21 9.60 12.51
C TRP A 43 5.57 10.19 12.82
N SER A 44 6.50 9.34 13.23
CA SER A 44 7.88 9.72 13.47
C SER A 44 8.83 8.75 12.77
N PRO A 45 9.95 9.22 12.21
CA PRO A 45 11.01 8.32 11.80
C PRO A 45 11.65 7.69 13.04
N GLY A 46 12.04 6.42 12.91
CA GLY A 46 12.87 5.76 13.91
C GLY A 46 14.32 6.27 13.93
N PRO A 47 15.11 5.87 14.95
CA PRO A 47 14.72 5.08 16.12
C PRO A 47 13.94 5.86 17.19
N SER A 48 13.07 5.15 17.91
CA SER A 48 12.38 5.67 19.10
C SER A 48 13.03 5.16 20.40
N LEU A 49 12.67 5.77 21.54
CA LEU A 49 13.22 5.39 22.85
C LEU A 49 12.82 3.98 23.28
N TYR A 50 11.68 3.47 22.80
CA TYR A 50 11.09 2.22 23.26
C TYR A 50 11.29 1.07 22.28
N ILE A 51 11.58 1.36 21.01
CA ILE A 51 11.67 0.38 19.94
C ILE A 51 12.96 0.57 19.17
N GLN A 52 13.73 -0.51 19.07
CA GLN A 52 15.00 -0.58 18.39
C GLN A 52 14.95 -1.77 17.42
N LEU A 53 14.64 -1.49 16.17
CA LEU A 53 14.59 -2.50 15.10
C LEU A 53 16.01 -2.82 14.61
N ASP A 54 16.18 -4.05 14.13
CA ASP A 54 17.40 -4.46 13.43
C ASP A 54 17.39 -3.86 12.01
N THR A 55 18.08 -2.73 11.83
CA THR A 55 18.11 -1.99 10.57
C THR A 55 18.69 -2.79 9.41
N SER A 56 19.44 -3.86 9.66
CA SER A 56 19.93 -4.75 8.59
C SER A 56 18.82 -5.56 7.92
N LYS A 57 17.63 -5.61 8.55
CA LYS A 57 16.44 -6.33 8.06
C LYS A 57 15.37 -5.41 7.48
N LEU A 58 15.58 -4.10 7.52
CA LEU A 58 14.69 -3.07 6.99
C LEU A 58 15.12 -2.69 5.58
N PHE A 59 14.16 -2.24 4.76
CA PHE A 59 14.49 -1.64 3.47
C PHE A 59 15.23 -0.32 3.73
N ASN A 60 16.39 -0.16 3.08
CA ASN A 60 17.36 0.93 3.31
C ASN A 60 17.75 1.23 4.77
N GLY A 61 17.41 0.36 5.73
CA GLY A 61 17.70 0.58 7.14
C GLY A 61 16.85 1.67 7.82
N THR A 62 15.75 2.10 7.19
CA THR A 62 14.84 3.12 7.71
C THR A 62 13.51 2.51 8.14
N TRP A 63 12.81 3.22 9.01
CA TRP A 63 11.42 2.94 9.32
C TRP A 63 10.72 4.19 9.85
N HIS A 64 9.40 4.21 9.70
CA HIS A 64 8.52 5.14 10.40
C HIS A 64 7.56 4.39 11.30
N ASP A 65 7.24 5.02 12.43
CA ASP A 65 6.30 4.47 13.39
C ASP A 65 5.30 5.49 13.90
N THR A 66 4.16 4.96 14.33
CA THR A 66 3.17 5.71 15.09
C THR A 66 2.43 4.79 16.04
N THR A 67 1.86 5.37 17.08
CA THR A 67 0.93 4.69 17.99
C THR A 67 -0.36 5.50 18.04
N HIS A 68 -1.50 4.86 17.78
CA HIS A 68 -2.83 5.42 18.04
C HIS A 68 -3.34 4.92 19.38
N TYR A 69 -3.77 5.84 20.23
CA TYR A 69 -4.42 5.54 21.50
C TYR A 69 -5.93 5.69 21.34
N THR A 70 -6.73 4.96 22.12
CA THR A 70 -8.21 5.04 22.01
C THR A 70 -8.78 6.41 22.41
N GLN A 71 -7.97 7.30 22.99
CA GLN A 71 -8.35 8.69 23.28
C GLN A 71 -7.89 9.67 22.19
N ASP A 72 -7.14 9.21 21.19
CA ASP A 72 -6.74 10.07 20.07
C ASP A 72 -8.00 10.46 19.26
N ILE A 73 -8.08 11.74 18.91
CA ILE A 73 -9.22 12.29 18.17
C ILE A 73 -9.02 12.13 16.66
N ASN A 74 -7.77 12.02 16.23
CA ASN A 74 -7.41 12.01 14.82
C ASN A 74 -6.81 10.65 14.46
N THR A 75 -7.42 10.02 13.46
CA THR A 75 -6.85 8.88 12.73
C THR A 75 -5.44 9.21 12.26
N LYS A 76 -4.48 8.28 12.42
CA LYS A 76 -3.16 8.42 11.78
C LYS A 76 -3.22 7.85 10.37
N GLU A 77 -2.61 8.56 9.44
CA GLU A 77 -2.74 8.24 8.02
C GLU A 77 -1.37 8.21 7.34
N MET A 78 -1.19 7.23 6.46
CA MET A 78 -0.08 7.17 5.51
C MET A 78 -0.67 7.07 4.10
N HIS A 79 -0.20 7.90 3.18
CA HIS A 79 -0.66 7.90 1.78
C HIS A 79 0.51 7.74 0.80
N VAL A 80 0.26 6.98 -0.26
CA VAL A 80 1.16 6.83 -1.41
C VAL A 80 0.33 6.86 -2.69
N ASN A 81 0.75 7.67 -3.65
CA ASN A 81 0.20 7.66 -5.00
C ASN A 81 1.09 6.82 -5.92
N PHE A 82 0.49 6.00 -6.76
CA PHE A 82 1.19 5.19 -7.75
C PHE A 82 0.34 4.99 -9.00
N THR A 83 0.98 4.71 -10.13
CA THR A 83 0.31 4.26 -11.36
C THR A 83 0.72 2.82 -11.61
N GLY A 84 -0.24 1.92 -11.72
CA GLY A 84 0.05 0.53 -12.06
C GLY A 84 -1.05 -0.45 -11.67
N VAL A 85 -0.75 -1.73 -11.88
CA VAL A 85 -1.72 -2.83 -11.79
C VAL A 85 -1.60 -3.67 -10.51
N ALA A 86 -0.62 -3.34 -9.66
CA ALA A 86 -0.38 -4.06 -8.42
C ALA A 86 0.23 -3.17 -7.34
N VAL A 87 -0.04 -3.49 -6.08
CA VAL A 87 0.56 -2.86 -4.90
C VAL A 87 0.79 -3.92 -3.82
N TYR A 88 1.92 -3.79 -3.13
CA TYR A 88 2.33 -4.63 -2.02
C TYR A 88 2.76 -3.71 -0.88
N LEU A 89 2.22 -3.92 0.30
CA LEU A 89 2.62 -3.22 1.52
C LEU A 89 3.25 -4.23 2.47
N TYR A 90 4.46 -3.91 2.92
CA TYR A 90 5.20 -4.68 3.90
C TYR A 90 5.36 -3.85 5.17
N ALA A 91 5.35 -4.52 6.31
CA ALA A 91 5.52 -3.92 7.63
C ALA A 91 6.39 -4.80 8.51
N VAL A 92 6.83 -4.22 9.64
CA VAL A 92 7.35 -4.96 10.78
C VAL A 92 6.22 -5.14 11.79
N ILE A 93 5.95 -6.39 12.16
CA ILE A 93 4.93 -6.72 13.15
C ILE A 93 5.63 -7.11 14.44
N ALA A 94 5.27 -6.45 15.53
CA ALA A 94 5.89 -6.67 16.84
C ALA A 94 5.02 -7.57 17.72
N ASN A 95 5.69 -8.36 18.55
CA ASN A 95 5.12 -8.93 19.76
C ASN A 95 5.78 -8.29 20.96
N GLN A 96 5.06 -8.29 22.09
CA GLN A 96 5.61 -7.79 23.34
C GLN A 96 4.91 -8.45 24.54
N PRO A 97 5.65 -8.89 25.57
CA PRO A 97 5.05 -9.33 26.82
C PRO A 97 4.20 -8.24 27.46
N SER A 98 3.19 -8.64 28.23
CA SER A 98 2.34 -7.71 28.98
C SER A 98 3.16 -6.83 29.95
N GLY A 99 2.81 -5.54 30.05
CA GLY A 99 3.43 -4.59 31.01
C GLY A 99 4.78 -4.00 30.57
N LYS A 100 5.07 -4.03 29.27
CA LYS A 100 6.28 -3.50 28.62
C LYS A 100 5.97 -2.16 27.92
N PRO A 101 6.99 -1.41 27.43
CA PRO A 101 6.87 0.05 27.32
C PRO A 101 6.21 0.56 26.03
N PHE A 102 5.84 -0.29 25.07
CA PHE A 102 5.15 0.14 23.85
C PHE A 102 3.94 -0.76 23.53
N ASP A 103 3.04 -0.31 22.67
CA ASP A 103 1.90 -1.11 22.23
C ASP A 103 2.24 -1.87 20.96
N ALA A 104 2.03 -3.19 20.94
CA ALA A 104 2.42 -4.06 19.82
C ALA A 104 1.21 -4.57 19.01
N PHE A 105 -0.01 -4.18 19.39
CA PHE A 105 -1.21 -4.56 18.66
C PHE A 105 -1.19 -3.90 17.27
N ALA A 106 -1.70 -4.59 16.25
CA ALA A 106 -1.84 -4.06 14.90
C ALA A 106 -3.30 -4.14 14.45
N ASP A 107 -3.82 -3.04 13.91
CA ASP A 107 -5.20 -2.91 13.43
C ASP A 107 -5.26 -1.84 12.34
N TYR A 108 -4.99 -2.25 11.11
CA TYR A 108 -4.78 -1.34 9.98
C TYR A 108 -5.93 -1.47 9.00
N GLU A 109 -6.50 -0.35 8.57
CA GLU A 109 -7.47 -0.31 7.47
C GLU A 109 -6.78 0.22 6.20
N PHE A 110 -7.05 -0.44 5.08
CA PHE A 110 -6.46 -0.08 3.78
C PHE A 110 -7.50 0.51 2.86
N LEU A 111 -7.19 1.67 2.29
CA LEU A 111 -8.00 2.31 1.27
C LEU A 111 -7.27 2.34 -0.06
N LEU A 112 -8.00 2.04 -1.13
CA LEU A 112 -7.57 2.30 -2.50
C LEU A 112 -8.59 3.22 -3.14
N ASP A 113 -8.13 4.37 -3.62
CA ASP A 113 -8.98 5.40 -4.25
C ASP A 113 -10.18 5.79 -3.35
N ASP A 114 -9.92 6.00 -2.05
CA ASP A 114 -10.92 6.36 -1.02
C ASP A 114 -11.94 5.28 -0.68
N VAL A 115 -11.73 4.05 -1.14
CA VAL A 115 -12.59 2.89 -0.82
C VAL A 115 -11.82 1.92 0.06
N VAL A 116 -12.44 1.48 1.16
CA VAL A 116 -11.88 0.42 2.01
C VAL A 116 -11.78 -0.87 1.21
N VAL A 117 -10.57 -1.42 1.12
CA VAL A 117 -10.24 -2.62 0.33
C VAL A 117 -9.71 -3.77 1.17
N GLY A 118 -9.48 -3.55 2.46
CA GLY A 118 -9.09 -4.60 3.39
C GLY A 118 -8.63 -4.06 4.72
N GLU A 119 -8.29 -4.99 5.59
CA GLU A 119 -7.76 -4.73 6.93
C GLU A 119 -6.63 -5.72 7.23
N TYR A 120 -5.75 -5.35 8.16
CA TYR A 120 -4.76 -6.24 8.74
C TYR A 120 -4.83 -6.16 10.26
N ARG A 121 -4.92 -7.32 10.91
CA ARG A 121 -4.96 -7.41 12.37
C ARG A 121 -3.94 -8.41 12.89
N HIS A 122 -3.21 -8.03 13.93
CA HIS A 122 -2.30 -8.90 14.68
C HIS A 122 -2.55 -8.77 16.17
N GLU A 123 -2.94 -9.87 16.81
CA GLU A 123 -3.07 -9.95 18.27
C GLU A 123 -1.70 -10.21 18.90
N VAL A 124 -1.38 -9.45 19.95
CA VAL A 124 -0.06 -9.50 20.59
C VAL A 124 0.14 -10.84 21.30
N GLU A 125 1.22 -11.52 20.97
CA GLU A 125 1.67 -12.73 21.68
C GLU A 125 2.66 -12.37 22.80
N ASP A 126 2.76 -13.23 23.82
CA ASP A 126 3.67 -13.06 24.96
C ASP A 126 5.13 -13.43 24.60
N THR A 127 5.64 -12.84 23.51
CA THR A 127 7.03 -12.97 23.04
C THR A 127 7.62 -11.59 22.76
N THR A 128 8.92 -11.51 22.51
CA THR A 128 9.61 -10.25 22.15
C THR A 128 9.99 -10.22 20.67
N ASP A 129 9.30 -11.00 19.85
CA ASP A 129 9.67 -11.18 18.45
C ASP A 129 9.26 -9.98 17.60
N PHE A 130 10.08 -9.69 16.60
CA PHE A 130 9.74 -8.79 15.50
C PHE A 130 9.74 -9.59 14.22
N PHE A 131 8.59 -9.61 13.54
CA PHE A 131 8.43 -10.20 12.22
C PHE A 131 8.70 -9.14 11.17
N TYR A 132 9.80 -9.28 10.44
CA TYR A 132 10.20 -8.35 9.39
C TYR A 132 9.65 -8.77 8.04
N ASN A 133 9.43 -7.81 7.14
CA ASN A 133 8.99 -8.04 5.77
C ASN A 133 7.66 -8.81 5.70
N VAL A 134 6.74 -8.54 6.64
CA VAL A 134 5.40 -9.15 6.64
C VAL A 134 4.54 -8.47 5.58
N PRO A 135 4.02 -9.18 4.57
CA PRO A 135 3.09 -8.60 3.61
C PRO A 135 1.73 -8.41 4.30
N ILE A 136 1.39 -7.16 4.61
CA ILE A 136 0.14 -6.82 5.30
C ILE A 136 -0.98 -6.44 4.33
N TYR A 137 -0.64 -6.06 3.09
CA TYR A 137 -1.60 -5.89 2.00
C TYR A 137 -0.97 -6.27 0.66
N VAL A 138 -1.71 -7.01 -0.17
CA VAL A 138 -1.30 -7.38 -1.53
C VAL A 138 -2.52 -7.31 -2.44
N ASN A 139 -2.39 -6.57 -3.54
CA ASN A 139 -3.37 -6.58 -4.62
C ASN A 139 -2.64 -6.57 -5.97
N THR A 140 -2.95 -7.54 -6.83
CA THR A 140 -2.23 -7.75 -8.11
C THR A 140 -3.15 -7.63 -9.33
N THR A 141 -4.38 -7.16 -9.13
CA THR A 141 -5.42 -7.14 -10.17
C THR A 141 -6.05 -5.76 -10.32
N LEU A 142 -5.26 -4.71 -10.12
CA LEU A 142 -5.73 -3.33 -10.27
C LEU A 142 -5.81 -2.93 -11.74
N PRO A 143 -6.76 -2.05 -12.12
CA PRO A 143 -6.74 -1.40 -13.42
C PRO A 143 -5.46 -0.59 -13.61
N ASP A 144 -4.91 -0.55 -14.82
CA ASP A 144 -3.72 0.29 -15.10
C ASP A 144 -4.10 1.77 -15.17
N LYS A 145 -4.06 2.44 -14.02
CA LYS A 145 -4.34 3.87 -13.86
C LYS A 145 -3.60 4.42 -12.63
N GLU A 146 -3.72 5.72 -12.40
CA GLU A 146 -3.29 6.33 -11.14
C GLU A 146 -4.21 5.87 -10.00
N HIS A 147 -3.58 5.55 -8.88
CA HIS A 147 -4.19 5.10 -7.65
C HIS A 147 -3.65 5.88 -6.46
N ARG A 148 -4.51 6.07 -5.45
CA ARG A 148 -4.09 6.51 -4.12
C ARG A 148 -4.31 5.38 -3.13
N PHE A 149 -3.23 4.88 -2.57
CA PHE A 149 -3.26 3.91 -1.49
C PHE A 149 -3.09 4.61 -0.15
N SER A 150 -3.91 4.26 0.83
CA SER A 150 -3.84 4.82 2.18
C SER A 150 -3.91 3.73 3.23
N VAL A 151 -3.16 3.91 4.31
CA VAL A 151 -3.25 3.12 5.54
C VAL A 151 -3.84 4.04 6.61
N LEU A 152 -4.93 3.61 7.22
CA LEU A 152 -5.55 4.28 8.34
C LEU A 152 -5.31 3.49 9.61
N ILE A 153 -4.99 4.23 10.67
CA ILE A 153 -4.70 3.71 12.00
C ILE A 153 -5.64 4.44 12.95
N ASP A 154 -6.76 3.78 13.25
CA ASP A 154 -7.87 4.28 14.07
C ASP A 154 -8.52 3.14 14.85
N SER A 155 -7.82 2.64 15.86
CA SER A 155 -8.35 1.60 16.73
C SER A 155 -9.11 2.24 17.86
N THR A 156 -10.33 1.77 18.01
CA THR A 156 -11.25 2.15 19.09
C THR A 156 -11.17 1.19 20.28
N GLU A 157 -10.40 0.10 20.17
CA GLU A 157 -10.38 -0.97 21.16
C GLU A 157 -9.21 -0.83 22.14
N LYS A 158 -7.97 -0.67 21.63
CA LYS A 158 -6.74 -0.57 22.44
C LYS A 158 -5.70 0.32 21.75
N PRO A 159 -4.75 0.89 22.50
CA PRO A 159 -3.57 1.49 21.91
C PRO A 159 -2.79 0.50 21.05
N PHE A 160 -2.23 0.96 19.94
CA PHE A 160 -1.62 0.06 18.97
C PHE A 160 -0.68 0.81 18.01
N SER A 161 0.27 0.09 17.42
CA SER A 161 1.36 0.68 16.66
C SER A 161 1.50 0.11 15.26
N TYR A 162 2.07 0.93 14.38
CA TYR A 162 2.46 0.57 13.03
C TYR A 162 3.95 0.82 12.85
N TYR A 163 4.66 -0.15 12.26
CA TYR A 163 6.09 -0.07 11.94
C TYR A 163 6.31 -0.55 10.51
N PHE A 164 7.07 0.18 9.71
CA PHE A 164 7.43 -0.26 8.36
C PHE A 164 8.75 0.32 7.91
#